data_AF-A0A5M9WUQ7-F1
#
_entry.id   AF-A0A5M9WUQ7-F1
#
_cell.length_a   1.000
_cell.length_b   1.000
_cell.length_c   1.000
_cell.angle_alpha   90.00
_cell.angle_beta   90.00
_cell.angle_gamma   90.00
#
_symmetry.space_group_name_H-M   'P 1'
#
loop_
_entity.id
_entity.type
_entity.pdbx_description
1 polymer ?
#
loop_
_entity_poly.entity_id
_entity_poly.type
_entity_poly.pdbx_seq_one_letter_code
_entity_poly.pdbx_strand_id
1 'polypeptide(L)'
;MNKLQEELAELMPPAGIEEMSGEEIVGSIAMDMYRAEFATIRERVSELPVVLRDIMLIIDLDTELTMNGLTGYLENASGKHLREVIEALIRSGNETDAMILQKVEQLLKEQGITPEQLRENVERLSEHDISTSLQTHGTQIHELLQRVEQEVQQLSFQADNEEVFDLLYQYVDEHKDKLKQQLEQFLVL
;
A
#
# COMPACT_ATOMS: atom_id res chain seq x y z
N MET A 1 -6.30 -1.95 26.39
CA MET A 1 -5.64 -1.66 25.11
C MET A 1 -5.12 -2.99 24.56
N ASN A 2 -5.57 -3.39 23.38
CA ASN A 2 -5.02 -4.54 22.68
C ASN A 2 -3.70 -4.14 21.98
N LYS A 3 -2.95 -5.11 21.47
CA LYS A 3 -1.64 -4.86 20.85
C LYS A 3 -1.69 -3.86 19.69
N LEU A 4 -2.73 -3.91 18.86
CA LEU A 4 -2.92 -2.96 17.76
C LEU A 4 -3.09 -1.52 18.27
N GLN A 5 -3.86 -1.33 19.34
CA GLN A 5 -4.04 -0.01 19.95
C GLN A 5 -2.76 0.52 20.63
N GLU A 6 -1.97 -0.36 21.26
CA GLU A 6 -0.66 0.01 21.82
C GLU A 6 0.29 0.50 20.74
N GLU A 7 0.40 -0.25 19.65
CA GLU A 7 1.23 0.14 18.52
C GLU A 7 0.75 1.46 17.89
N LEU A 8 -0.57 1.66 17.76
CA LEU A 8 -1.11 2.90 17.17
C LEU A 8 -0.86 4.13 18.03
N ALA A 9 -1.00 3.99 19.34
CA ALA A 9 -0.72 5.07 20.28
C ALA A 9 0.76 5.49 20.26
N GLU A 10 1.66 4.59 19.88
CA GLU A 10 3.10 4.84 19.76
C GLU A 10 3.48 5.37 18.37
N LEU A 11 2.97 4.76 17.28
CA LEU A 11 3.25 5.17 15.91
C LEU A 11 2.74 6.58 15.62
N MET A 12 1.51 6.89 16.05
CA MET A 12 0.87 8.17 15.78
C MET A 12 -0.01 8.61 16.96
N PRO A 13 0.61 9.19 18.02
CA PRO A 13 -0.11 9.70 19.17
C PRO A 13 -1.11 10.79 18.75
N PRO A 14 -2.37 10.77 19.23
CA PRO A 14 -3.36 11.79 18.83
C PRO A 14 -2.98 13.23 19.23
N ALA A 15 -2.14 13.37 20.26
CA ALA A 15 -1.73 14.67 20.77
C ALA A 15 -0.80 15.37 19.76
N GLY A 16 -1.20 16.56 19.30
CA GLY A 16 -0.38 17.40 18.42
C GLY A 16 -0.55 17.16 16.92
N ILE A 17 -1.35 16.16 16.49
CA ILE A 17 -1.62 15.89 15.06
C ILE A 17 -2.15 17.15 14.34
N GLU A 18 -3.01 17.93 15.01
CA GLU A 18 -3.60 19.14 14.43
C GLU A 18 -2.59 20.25 14.13
N GLU A 19 -1.45 20.25 14.81
CA GLU A 19 -0.37 21.22 14.65
C GLU A 19 0.65 20.79 13.58
N MET A 20 0.63 19.52 13.17
CA MET A 20 1.52 18.98 12.16
C MET A 20 0.96 19.25 10.75
N SER A 21 1.84 19.46 9.77
CA SER A 21 1.46 19.43 8.35
C SER A 21 1.19 17.99 7.88
N GLY A 22 0.51 17.85 6.74
CA GLY A 22 0.31 16.54 6.12
C GLY A 22 1.63 15.84 5.81
N GLU A 23 2.62 16.60 5.34
CA GLU A 23 3.99 16.12 5.12
C GLU A 23 4.65 15.61 6.42
N GLU A 24 4.54 16.35 7.53
CA GLU A 24 5.10 15.93 8.82
C GLU A 24 4.45 14.64 9.34
N ILE A 25 3.13 14.50 9.16
CA ILE A 25 2.39 13.29 9.56
C ILE A 25 2.84 12.09 8.72
N VAL A 26 2.84 12.24 7.38
CA VAL A 26 3.24 11.17 6.46
C VAL A 26 4.69 10.78 6.69
N GLY A 27 5.60 11.77 6.82
CA GLY A 27 7.01 11.54 7.09
C GLY A 27 7.26 10.82 8.42
N SER A 28 6.53 11.19 9.49
CA SER A 28 6.61 10.50 10.78
C SER A 28 6.17 9.03 10.67
N ILE A 29 5.09 8.75 9.94
CA ILE A 29 4.61 7.37 9.73
C ILE A 29 5.61 6.58 8.89
N ALA A 30 6.11 7.15 7.79
CA ALA A 30 7.06 6.50 6.89
C ALA A 30 8.37 6.11 7.60
N MET A 31 8.84 6.95 8.53
CA MET A 31 10.07 6.70 9.29
C MET A 31 9.98 5.46 10.19
N ASP A 32 8.80 5.17 10.71
CA ASP A 32 8.62 4.22 11.80
C ASP A 32 7.80 2.99 11.40
N MET A 33 6.90 3.05 10.42
CA MET A 33 5.92 1.99 10.13
C MET A 33 6.51 0.59 9.86
N TYR A 34 7.77 0.48 9.42
CA TYR A 34 8.44 -0.80 9.15
C TYR A 34 9.19 -1.38 10.35
N ARG A 35 9.27 -0.68 11.50
CA ARG A 35 9.91 -1.22 12.69
C ARG A 35 9.20 -2.47 13.20
N ALA A 36 9.95 -3.37 13.85
CA ALA A 36 9.44 -4.67 14.29
C ALA A 36 8.30 -4.54 15.29
N GLU A 37 8.35 -3.51 16.14
CA GLU A 37 7.31 -3.18 17.12
C GLU A 37 5.94 -2.86 16.53
N PHE A 38 5.85 -2.46 15.25
CA PHE A 38 4.61 -2.10 14.55
C PHE A 38 4.10 -3.18 13.58
N ALA A 39 4.54 -4.43 13.75
CA ALA A 39 4.14 -5.54 12.88
C ALA A 39 2.62 -5.76 12.89
N THR A 40 1.95 -5.59 14.04
CA THR A 40 0.49 -5.81 14.14
C THR A 40 -0.30 -4.78 13.34
N ILE A 41 0.15 -3.52 13.32
CA ILE A 41 -0.45 -2.47 12.46
C ILE A 41 -0.38 -2.89 10.99
N ARG A 42 0.79 -3.33 10.52
CA ARG A 42 0.97 -3.75 9.11
C ARG A 42 0.12 -4.97 8.77
N GLU A 43 0.04 -5.96 9.66
CA GLU A 43 -0.77 -7.16 9.46
C GLU A 43 -2.29 -6.87 9.45
N ARG A 44 -2.72 -5.83 10.16
CA ARG A 44 -4.13 -5.45 10.36
C ARG A 44 -4.47 -4.10 9.74
N VAL A 45 -3.77 -3.72 8.68
CA VAL A 45 -3.90 -2.41 8.01
C VAL A 45 -5.34 -2.09 7.60
N SER A 46 -6.14 -3.11 7.26
CA SER A 46 -7.55 -2.97 6.88
C SER A 46 -8.46 -2.49 8.02
N GLU A 47 -8.06 -2.70 9.27
CA GLU A 47 -8.81 -2.29 10.47
C GLU A 47 -8.56 -0.85 10.91
N LEU A 48 -7.54 -0.20 10.32
CA LEU A 48 -7.10 1.12 10.73
C LEU A 48 -8.08 2.24 10.34
N PRO A 49 -8.04 3.39 11.03
CA PRO A 49 -8.68 4.62 10.55
C PRO A 49 -8.33 4.91 9.10
N VAL A 50 -9.32 5.32 8.30
CA VAL A 50 -9.19 5.43 6.84
C VAL A 50 -8.00 6.30 6.41
N VAL A 51 -7.78 7.44 7.06
CA VAL A 51 -6.68 8.36 6.71
C VAL A 51 -5.32 7.69 6.98
N LEU A 52 -5.15 7.05 8.14
CA LEU A 52 -3.92 6.34 8.47
C LEU A 52 -3.68 5.16 7.53
N ARG A 53 -4.75 4.39 7.24
CA ARG A 53 -4.69 3.28 6.29
C ARG A 53 -4.23 3.74 4.92
N ASP A 54 -4.77 4.86 4.41
CA ASP A 54 -4.41 5.40 3.11
C ASP A 54 -2.94 5.82 3.04
N ILE A 55 -2.45 6.50 4.09
CA ILE A 55 -1.03 6.86 4.22
C ILE A 55 -0.16 5.61 4.14
N MET A 56 -0.45 4.59 4.95
CA MET A 56 0.33 3.37 5.00
C MET A 56 0.32 2.61 3.67
N LEU A 57 -0.85 2.50 3.03
CA LEU A 57 -0.99 1.80 1.76
C LEU A 57 -0.25 2.49 0.61
N ILE A 58 -0.23 3.83 0.57
CA ILE A 58 0.50 4.58 -0.47
C ILE A 58 2.02 4.50 -0.24
N ILE A 59 2.48 4.57 1.01
CA ILE A 59 3.91 4.36 1.34
C ILE A 59 4.35 2.93 0.99
N ASP A 60 3.53 1.92 1.32
CA ASP A 60 3.82 0.52 1.03
C ASP A 60 3.86 0.26 -0.48
N LEU A 61 2.93 0.86 -1.23
CA LEU A 61 2.95 0.81 -2.70
C LEU A 61 4.25 1.43 -3.25
N ASP A 62 4.61 2.64 -2.84
CA ASP A 62 5.84 3.32 -3.29
C ASP A 62 7.10 2.47 -3.01
N THR A 63 7.16 1.90 -1.80
CA THR A 63 8.26 1.05 -1.35
C THR A 63 8.36 -0.20 -2.22
N GLU A 64 7.25 -0.91 -2.43
CA GLU A 64 7.20 -2.13 -3.24
C GLU A 64 7.47 -1.87 -4.72
N LEU A 65 6.94 -0.78 -5.28
CA LEU A 65 7.24 -0.39 -6.67
C LEU A 65 8.72 -0.09 -6.85
N THR A 66 9.34 0.59 -5.89
CA THR A 66 10.78 0.91 -5.92
C THR A 66 11.64 -0.33 -5.77
N MET A 67 11.28 -1.25 -4.88
CA MET A 67 12.09 -2.43 -4.56
C MET A 67 11.89 -3.59 -5.53
N ASN A 68 10.65 -3.87 -5.90
CA ASN A 68 10.25 -5.09 -6.58
C ASN A 68 9.42 -4.85 -7.85
N GLY A 69 9.05 -3.61 -8.14
CA GLY A 69 8.12 -3.29 -9.22
C GLY A 69 6.70 -3.78 -8.91
N LEU A 70 5.78 -3.56 -9.86
CA LEU A 70 4.37 -3.94 -9.63
C LEU A 70 4.17 -5.45 -9.62
N THR A 71 4.89 -6.21 -10.45
CA THR A 71 4.85 -7.67 -10.38
C THR A 71 5.21 -8.16 -8.98
N GLY A 72 6.27 -7.62 -8.39
CA GLY A 72 6.67 -7.97 -7.02
C GLY A 72 5.62 -7.56 -5.98
N TYR A 73 5.06 -6.37 -6.09
CA TYR A 73 3.93 -5.94 -5.24
C TYR A 73 2.76 -6.95 -5.27
N LEU A 74 2.37 -7.40 -6.48
CA LEU A 74 1.27 -8.35 -6.67
C LEU A 74 1.59 -9.77 -6.15
N GLU A 75 2.86 -10.16 -6.20
CA GLU A 75 3.38 -11.43 -5.70
C GLU A 75 3.60 -11.43 -4.18
N ASN A 76 3.74 -10.24 -3.57
CA ASN A 76 3.95 -10.06 -2.14
C ASN A 76 2.64 -10.02 -1.35
N ALA A 77 2.76 -10.03 -0.02
CA ALA A 77 1.61 -9.92 0.87
C ALA A 77 0.82 -8.60 0.66
N SER A 78 1.46 -7.56 0.12
CA SER A 78 0.86 -6.28 -0.22
C SER A 78 -0.16 -6.38 -1.36
N GLY A 79 0.01 -7.32 -2.29
CA GLY A 79 -0.86 -7.49 -3.45
C GLY A 79 -2.34 -7.68 -3.11
N LYS A 80 -2.64 -8.29 -1.95
CA LYS A 80 -4.02 -8.47 -1.45
C LYS A 80 -4.75 -7.14 -1.20
N HIS A 81 -4.02 -6.03 -1.06
CA HIS A 81 -4.53 -4.70 -0.80
C HIS A 81 -4.65 -3.82 -2.05
N LEU A 82 -4.50 -4.40 -3.26
CA LEU A 82 -4.60 -3.65 -4.53
C LEU A 82 -5.87 -2.80 -4.60
N ARG A 83 -7.01 -3.34 -4.15
CA ARG A 83 -8.28 -2.62 -4.18
C ARG A 83 -8.27 -1.43 -3.23
N GLU A 84 -7.79 -1.61 -2.00
CA GLU A 84 -7.70 -0.55 -1.00
C GLU A 84 -6.71 0.55 -1.41
N VAL A 85 -5.62 0.19 -2.09
CA VAL A 85 -4.67 1.13 -2.70
C VAL A 85 -5.34 1.97 -3.78
N ILE A 86 -6.08 1.36 -4.70
CA ILE A 86 -6.86 2.09 -5.73
C ILE A 86 -7.79 3.11 -5.05
N GLU A 87 -8.49 2.68 -4.00
CA GLU A 87 -9.40 3.56 -3.28
C GLU A 87 -8.69 4.68 -2.50
N ALA A 88 -7.50 4.42 -1.97
CA ALA A 88 -6.67 5.43 -1.32
C ALA A 88 -6.21 6.49 -2.33
N LEU A 89 -5.74 6.08 -3.52
CA LEU A 89 -5.36 7.00 -4.61
C LEU A 89 -6.54 7.86 -5.07
N ILE A 90 -7.75 7.30 -5.17
CA ILE A 90 -8.96 8.07 -5.50
C ILE A 90 -9.26 9.10 -4.40
N ARG A 91 -9.15 8.72 -3.12
CA ARG A 91 -9.39 9.63 -1.99
C ARG A 91 -8.36 10.75 -1.92
N SER A 92 -7.10 10.47 -2.26
CA SER A 92 -6.05 11.49 -2.31
C SER A 92 -6.07 12.35 -3.57
N GLY A 93 -6.96 12.05 -4.53
CA GLY A 93 -7.09 12.80 -5.78
C GLY A 93 -6.14 12.34 -6.90
N ASN A 94 -5.36 11.28 -6.70
CA ASN A 94 -4.55 10.68 -7.76
C ASN A 94 -5.39 9.72 -8.63
N GLU A 95 -6.30 10.30 -9.41
CA GLU A 95 -7.21 9.55 -10.28
C GLU A 95 -6.47 8.85 -11.44
N THR A 96 -5.36 9.41 -11.91
CA THR A 96 -4.58 8.86 -13.02
C THR A 96 -3.98 7.51 -12.66
N ASP A 97 -3.25 7.43 -11.55
CA ASP A 97 -2.65 6.17 -11.11
C ASP A 97 -3.71 5.18 -10.64
N ALA A 98 -4.78 5.66 -10.01
CA ALA A 98 -5.92 4.82 -9.65
C ALA A 98 -6.52 4.13 -10.89
N MET A 99 -6.69 4.86 -12.00
CA MET A 99 -7.20 4.30 -13.26
C MET A 99 -6.23 3.26 -13.85
N ILE A 100 -4.92 3.48 -13.76
CA ILE A 100 -3.91 2.51 -14.21
C ILE A 100 -4.03 1.21 -13.39
N LEU A 101 -4.06 1.32 -12.06
CA LEU A 101 -4.19 0.14 -11.19
C LEU A 101 -5.55 -0.56 -11.33
N GLN A 102 -6.63 0.17 -11.64
CA GLN A 102 -7.91 -0.44 -12.00
C GLN A 102 -7.84 -1.29 -13.27
N LYS A 103 -7.06 -0.88 -14.28
CA LYS A 103 -6.83 -1.72 -15.47
C LYS A 103 -6.08 -2.99 -15.09
N VAL A 104 -5.08 -2.89 -14.21
CA VAL A 104 -4.36 -4.06 -13.69
C VAL A 104 -5.30 -5.00 -12.95
N GLU A 105 -6.13 -4.48 -12.03
CA GLU A 105 -7.16 -5.26 -11.32
C GLU A 105 -8.09 -5.98 -12.31
N GLN A 106 -8.52 -5.29 -13.37
CA GLN A 106 -9.38 -5.85 -14.40
C GLN A 106 -8.68 -6.95 -15.23
N LEU A 107 -7.41 -6.76 -15.60
CA LEU A 107 -6.60 -7.74 -16.33
C LEU A 107 -6.44 -9.04 -15.54
N LEU A 108 -6.18 -8.95 -14.22
CA LEU A 108 -6.11 -10.09 -13.31
C LEU A 108 -7.46 -10.82 -13.26
N LYS A 109 -8.54 -10.06 -13.07
CA LYS A 109 -9.90 -10.59 -12.97
C LYS A 109 -10.37 -11.30 -14.24
N GLU A 110 -10.07 -10.77 -15.42
CA GLU A 110 -10.42 -11.37 -16.71
C GLU A 110 -9.76 -12.73 -16.93
N GLN A 111 -8.59 -12.94 -16.33
CA GLN A 111 -7.86 -14.20 -16.39
C GLN A 111 -8.12 -15.12 -15.19
N GLY A 112 -8.96 -14.70 -14.24
CA GLY A 112 -9.25 -15.44 -13.02
C GLY A 112 -8.05 -15.61 -12.10
N ILE A 113 -7.09 -14.68 -12.16
CA ILE A 113 -5.88 -14.68 -11.35
C ILE A 113 -6.08 -13.76 -10.16
N THR A 114 -5.69 -14.21 -8.97
CA THR A 114 -5.74 -13.40 -7.74
C THR A 114 -4.33 -13.16 -7.18
N PRO A 115 -4.12 -12.08 -6.42
CA PRO A 115 -2.85 -11.85 -5.73
C PRO A 115 -2.44 -13.01 -4.81
N GLU A 116 -3.41 -13.67 -4.16
CA GLU A 116 -3.13 -14.85 -3.32
C GLU A 116 -2.57 -16.01 -4.14
N GLN A 117 -3.09 -16.23 -5.35
CA GLN A 117 -2.53 -17.25 -6.25
C GLN A 117 -1.09 -16.91 -6.67
N LEU A 118 -0.80 -15.64 -6.95
CA LEU A 118 0.56 -15.20 -7.29
C LEU A 118 1.50 -15.43 -6.10
N ARG A 119 1.06 -15.04 -4.89
CA ARG A 119 1.81 -15.25 -3.65
C ARG A 119 2.08 -16.72 -3.37
N GLU A 120 1.07 -17.57 -3.47
CA GLU A 120 1.20 -19.01 -3.26
C GLU A 120 2.22 -19.65 -4.21
N ASN A 121 2.35 -19.14 -5.44
CA ASN A 121 3.35 -19.65 -6.38
C ASN A 121 4.77 -19.29 -5.93
N VAL A 122 4.98 -18.07 -5.43
CA VAL A 122 6.28 -17.60 -4.92
C VAL A 122 6.65 -18.29 -3.61
N GLU A 123 5.70 -18.53 -2.71
CA GLU A 123 5.94 -19.21 -1.42
C GLU A 123 6.39 -20.68 -1.57
N ARG A 124 6.20 -21.28 -2.74
CA ARG A 124 6.71 -22.64 -3.03
C ARG A 124 8.20 -22.65 -3.34
N LEU A 125 8.80 -21.49 -3.60
CA LEU A 125 10.23 -21.35 -3.83
C LEU A 125 10.96 -21.30 -2.49
N SER A 126 12.15 -21.89 -2.44
CA SER A 126 13.09 -21.73 -1.34
C SER A 126 13.95 -20.48 -1.54
N GLU A 127 14.53 -19.94 -0.47
CA GLU A 127 15.42 -18.76 -0.51
C GLU A 127 16.63 -18.91 -1.45
N HIS A 128 16.96 -20.14 -1.86
CA HIS A 128 18.09 -20.44 -2.74
C HIS A 128 17.67 -20.74 -4.19
N ASP A 129 16.36 -20.76 -4.47
CA ASP A 129 15.86 -21.04 -5.81
C ASP A 129 16.04 -19.81 -6.71
N ILE A 130 16.81 -19.99 -7.78
CA ILE A 130 16.86 -19.03 -8.89
C ILE A 130 15.77 -19.43 -9.88
N SER A 131 14.66 -18.69 -9.86
CA SER A 131 13.53 -18.91 -10.77
C SER A 131 13.27 -17.70 -11.66
N THR A 132 12.39 -17.89 -12.63
CA THR A 132 11.85 -16.85 -13.52
C THR A 132 10.34 -16.84 -13.40
N SER A 133 9.69 -15.71 -13.73
CA SER A 133 8.22 -15.63 -13.73
C SER A 133 7.56 -16.76 -14.55
N LEU A 134 8.16 -17.14 -15.69
CA LEU A 134 7.68 -18.27 -16.50
C LEU A 134 7.75 -19.61 -15.76
N GLN A 135 8.82 -19.87 -15.00
CA GLN A 135 8.97 -21.09 -14.21
C GLN A 135 8.06 -21.08 -12.98
N THR A 136 7.89 -19.93 -12.33
CA THR A 136 7.10 -19.78 -11.11
C THR A 136 5.59 -19.84 -11.38
N HIS A 137 5.11 -19.16 -12.42
CA HIS A 137 3.67 -18.99 -12.67
C HIS A 137 3.15 -19.70 -13.92
N GLY A 138 4.03 -20.20 -14.79
CA GLY A 138 3.66 -20.77 -16.08
C GLY A 138 3.32 -19.70 -17.13
N THR A 139 3.11 -20.14 -18.36
CA THR A 139 3.00 -19.27 -19.55
C THR A 139 1.88 -18.24 -19.46
N GLN A 140 0.67 -18.65 -19.07
CA GLN A 140 -0.50 -17.75 -19.05
C GLN A 140 -0.31 -16.57 -18.10
N ILE A 141 0.14 -16.84 -16.86
CA ILE A 141 0.35 -15.79 -15.86
C ILE A 141 1.56 -14.94 -16.26
N HIS A 142 2.63 -15.56 -16.76
CA HIS A 142 3.80 -14.83 -17.23
C HIS A 142 3.47 -13.80 -18.32
N GLU A 143 2.69 -14.20 -19.34
CA GLU A 143 2.24 -13.30 -20.40
C GLU A 143 1.34 -12.17 -19.87
N LEU A 144 0.50 -12.47 -18.86
CA LEU A 144 -0.31 -11.45 -18.20
C LEU A 144 0.56 -10.44 -17.45
N LEU A 145 1.53 -10.91 -16.66
CA LEU A 145 2.43 -10.03 -15.90
C LEU A 145 3.26 -9.14 -16.83
N GLN A 146 3.68 -9.64 -17.99
CA GLN A 146 4.31 -8.78 -19.01
C GLN A 146 3.40 -7.66 -19.52
N ARG A 147 2.09 -7.91 -19.65
CA ARG A 147 1.11 -6.88 -20.02
C ARG A 147 0.86 -5.90 -18.88
N VAL A 148 0.80 -6.40 -17.65
CA VAL A 148 0.68 -5.56 -16.44
C VAL A 148 1.87 -4.59 -16.36
N GLU A 149 3.09 -5.08 -16.54
CA GLU A 149 4.30 -4.24 -16.57
C GLU A 149 4.23 -3.15 -17.64
N GLN A 150 3.61 -3.41 -18.80
CA GLN A 150 3.42 -2.41 -19.84
C GLN A 150 2.41 -1.32 -19.45
N GLU A 151 1.31 -1.69 -18.79
CA GLU A 151 0.30 -0.72 -18.36
C GLU A 151 0.86 0.25 -17.31
N VAL A 152 1.79 -0.21 -16.48
CA VAL A 152 2.22 0.54 -15.29
C VAL A 152 3.48 1.37 -15.47
N GLN A 153 4.06 1.35 -16.68
CA GLN A 153 5.09 2.30 -17.12
C GLN A 153 4.63 3.76 -17.04
N GLN A 154 3.33 3.99 -16.94
CA GLN A 154 2.72 5.32 -16.86
C GLN A 154 2.41 5.74 -15.43
N LEU A 155 2.68 4.90 -14.41
CA LEU A 155 2.48 5.29 -13.01
C LEU A 155 3.42 6.44 -12.67
N SER A 156 2.86 7.49 -12.05
CA SER A 156 3.66 8.65 -11.67
C SER A 156 4.78 8.31 -10.66
N PHE A 157 4.54 7.31 -9.80
CA PHE A 157 5.54 6.69 -8.91
C PHE A 157 6.87 6.29 -9.58
N GLN A 158 6.88 5.99 -10.88
CA GLN A 158 8.09 5.53 -11.58
C GLN A 158 8.98 6.67 -12.10
N ALA A 159 8.44 7.89 -12.24
CA ALA A 159 9.18 9.02 -12.79
C ALA A 159 9.81 9.88 -11.69
N ASP A 160 8.97 10.37 -10.79
CA ASP A 160 9.30 11.09 -9.56
C ASP A 160 8.02 11.02 -8.71
N ASN A 161 8.09 10.48 -7.51
CA ASN A 161 6.91 10.27 -6.67
C ASN A 161 6.40 11.58 -6.02
N GLU A 162 7.06 12.71 -6.29
CA GLU A 162 6.71 14.05 -5.78
C GLU A 162 5.22 14.38 -5.96
N GLU A 163 4.65 14.21 -7.16
CA GLU A 163 3.22 14.53 -7.40
C GLU A 163 2.27 13.65 -6.57
N VAL A 164 2.61 12.36 -6.42
CA VAL A 164 1.81 11.43 -5.59
C VAL A 164 1.82 11.89 -4.14
N PHE A 165 3.01 12.19 -3.63
CA PHE A 165 3.18 12.54 -2.23
C PHE A 165 2.63 13.92 -1.92
N ASP A 166 2.72 14.89 -2.83
CA ASP A 166 2.06 16.20 -2.71
C ASP A 166 0.54 16.04 -2.56
N LEU A 167 -0.08 15.21 -3.39
CA LEU A 167 -1.51 14.87 -3.29
C LEU A 167 -1.84 14.18 -1.96
N LEU A 168 -0.99 13.25 -1.51
CA LEU A 168 -1.15 12.60 -0.21
C LEU A 168 -1.03 13.60 0.94
N TYR A 169 -0.04 14.50 0.92
CA TYR A 169 0.15 15.52 1.96
C TYR A 169 -1.06 16.44 2.04
N GLN A 170 -1.57 16.92 0.90
CA GLN A 170 -2.78 17.73 0.85
C GLN A 170 -3.98 16.97 1.42
N TYR A 171 -4.18 15.72 1.01
CA TYR A 171 -5.26 14.87 1.54
C TYR A 171 -5.18 14.71 3.05
N VAL A 172 -3.98 14.49 3.60
CA VAL A 172 -3.79 14.36 5.05
C VAL A 172 -4.06 15.68 5.76
N ASP A 173 -3.59 16.81 5.24
CA ASP A 173 -3.87 18.12 5.83
C ASP A 173 -5.37 18.43 5.90
N GLU A 174 -6.12 18.09 4.85
CA GLU A 174 -7.59 18.27 4.81
C GLU A 174 -8.34 17.35 5.79
N HIS A 175 -7.72 16.26 6.23
CA HIS A 175 -8.37 15.20 7.03
C HIS A 175 -7.72 14.93 8.40
N LYS A 176 -6.70 15.68 8.81
CA LYS A 176 -5.97 15.42 10.07
C LYS A 176 -6.82 15.55 11.33
N ASP A 177 -7.82 16.44 11.35
CA ASP A 177 -8.79 16.53 12.44
C ASP A 177 -9.63 15.25 12.57
N LYS A 178 -10.05 14.70 11.42
CA LYS A 178 -10.78 13.43 11.36
C LYS A 178 -9.87 12.27 11.77
N LEU A 179 -8.61 12.25 11.32
CA LEU A 179 -7.63 11.27 11.74
C LEU A 179 -7.47 11.27 13.27
N LYS A 180 -7.24 12.44 13.87
CA LYS A 180 -7.15 12.61 15.33
C LYS A 180 -8.38 12.03 16.03
N GLN A 181 -9.58 12.45 15.62
CA GLN A 181 -10.83 11.96 16.22
C GLN A 181 -10.97 10.44 16.10
N GLN A 182 -10.63 9.86 14.95
CA GLN A 182 -10.69 8.42 14.73
C GLN A 182 -9.69 7.67 15.61
N LEU A 183 -8.46 8.19 15.76
CA LEU A 183 -7.46 7.60 16.65
C LEU A 183 -7.90 7.67 18.12
N GLU A 184 -8.42 8.81 18.58
CA GLU A 184 -8.95 8.95 19.94
C GLU A 184 -10.07 7.94 20.23
N GLN A 185 -11.01 7.77 19.30
CA GLN A 185 -12.06 6.76 19.42
C GLN A 185 -11.50 5.35 19.42
N PHE A 186 -10.57 5.06 18.52
CA PHE A 186 -9.98 3.73 18.36
C PHE A 186 -9.21 3.28 19.61
N LEU A 187 -8.54 4.20 20.30
CA LEU A 187 -7.75 3.92 21.51
C LEU A 187 -8.58 3.74 22.78
N VAL A 188 -9.85 4.13 22.77
CA VAL A 188 -10.78 4.02 23.90
C VAL A 188 -11.67 2.77 23.82
N LEU A 189 -11.77 2.15 22.64
CA LEU A 189 -12.52 0.89 22.41
C LEU A 189 -11.86 -0.34 23.05
#